data_AF-I4BUW6-F1
#
_entry.id   AF-I4BUW6-F1
#
_cell.length_a   1.000
_cell.length_b   1.000
_cell.length_c   1.000
_cell.angle_alpha   90.00
_cell.angle_beta   90.00
_cell.angle_gamma   90.00
#
_symmetry.space_group_name_H-M   'P 1'
#
loop_
_entity.id
_entity.type
_entity.pdbx_description
1 polymer ?
#
loop_
_entity_poly.entity_id
_entity_poly.type
_entity_poly.pdbx_seq_one_letter_code
_entity_poly.pdbx_strand_id
1 'polypeptide(L)'
;MKALYGFLAFVILIAFFLSPPCVGAEKNATTEVTLRSDELYYDPNSGKVTAKGSVEVTREDLVVKSPFAEGFIDGREFRFWNGVDASWPSREANLTCLELKMTKDERGTLLRASGKSHMIRGKDEEIRCNDLEWLDGKTIYYSAMGNVNARMKQMEIVAERVTRQGDDFDATQVQQFRDKERGVTMSAQEVKGKIKDELIDEMWARGNVVIVHEPKDGERTNITGDQAHYIRDKGVLEVSGNAKAVQEGKTIEAESLVYYVEDRHIEALGRPKVVVEVKEE
;
A
#
# COMPACT_ATOMS: atom_id res chain seq x y z
N MET A 1 -71.02 -16.85 -14.10
CA MET A 1 -71.72 -18.12 -14.38
C MET A 1 -70.67 -19.22 -14.44
N LYS A 2 -70.77 -20.19 -13.52
CA LYS A 2 -70.07 -21.49 -13.43
C LYS A 2 -68.54 -21.53 -13.28
N ALA A 3 -68.14 -21.85 -12.05
CA ALA A 3 -66.90 -22.51 -11.66
C ALA A 3 -66.95 -24.03 -11.92
N LEU A 4 -65.85 -24.72 -11.56
CA LEU A 4 -65.71 -26.15 -11.19
C LEU A 4 -65.49 -27.11 -12.38
N TYR A 5 -64.54 -28.07 -12.45
CA TYR A 5 -63.70 -28.87 -11.52
C TYR A 5 -62.39 -29.24 -12.31
N GLY A 6 -61.19 -29.43 -11.75
CA GLY A 6 -60.77 -30.49 -10.83
C GLY A 6 -60.50 -31.82 -11.56
N PHE A 7 -59.24 -32.26 -11.72
CA PHE A 7 -58.74 -33.58 -11.27
C PHE A 7 -57.27 -33.80 -11.65
N LEU A 8 -56.59 -34.46 -10.73
CA LEU A 8 -55.19 -34.87 -10.70
C LEU A 8 -54.97 -36.10 -11.60
N ALA A 9 -53.95 -36.10 -12.46
CA ALA A 9 -53.43 -37.33 -13.07
C ALA A 9 -51.91 -37.28 -13.13
N PHE A 10 -51.32 -37.92 -12.12
CA PHE A 10 -49.91 -38.22 -11.99
C PHE A 10 -49.59 -39.39 -12.94
N VAL A 11 -48.78 -39.15 -13.97
CA VAL A 11 -48.10 -40.22 -14.71
C VAL A 11 -46.62 -39.87 -14.76
N ILE A 12 -45.87 -40.57 -13.91
CA ILE A 12 -44.42 -40.69 -13.96
C ILE A 12 -44.05 -41.32 -15.30
N LEU A 13 -43.27 -40.62 -16.11
CA LEU A 13 -42.43 -41.25 -17.12
C LEU A 13 -40.98 -40.81 -16.89
N ILE A 14 -40.24 -41.68 -16.21
CA ILE A 14 -38.78 -41.64 -16.13
C ILE A 14 -38.26 -41.95 -17.53
N ALA A 15 -37.76 -40.92 -18.22
CA ALA A 15 -36.87 -41.08 -19.36
C ALA A 15 -35.51 -40.50 -18.97
N PHE A 16 -34.63 -41.37 -18.50
CA PHE A 16 -33.20 -41.15 -18.45
C PHE A 16 -32.71 -40.81 -19.87
N PHE A 17 -32.51 -39.52 -20.16
CA PHE A 17 -31.51 -39.12 -21.14
C PHE A 17 -30.33 -38.57 -20.35
N LEU A 18 -29.25 -39.36 -20.32
CA LEU A 18 -27.91 -38.91 -20.02
C LEU A 18 -27.58 -37.75 -20.96
N SER A 19 -27.76 -36.52 -20.50
CA SER A 19 -26.96 -35.41 -20.98
C SER A 19 -25.53 -35.69 -20.52
N PRO A 20 -24.53 -35.79 -21.41
CA PRO A 20 -23.17 -35.62 -20.96
C PRO A 20 -23.09 -34.25 -20.26
N PRO A 21 -22.40 -34.11 -19.12
CA PRO A 21 -22.08 -32.79 -18.62
C PRO A 21 -21.34 -32.10 -19.75
N CYS A 22 -21.97 -31.07 -20.32
CA CYS A 22 -21.32 -30.11 -21.16
C CYS A 22 -20.20 -29.55 -20.30
N VAL A 23 -19.00 -30.09 -20.47
CA VAL A 23 -17.77 -29.52 -19.95
C VAL A 23 -17.80 -28.10 -20.48
N GLY A 24 -18.08 -27.15 -19.58
CA GLY A 24 -17.92 -25.75 -19.90
C GLY A 24 -16.49 -25.59 -20.37
N ALA A 25 -16.32 -25.38 -21.68
CA ALA A 25 -15.06 -24.94 -22.21
C ALA A 25 -14.79 -23.60 -21.52
N GLU A 26 -13.87 -23.61 -20.55
CA GLU A 26 -13.22 -22.38 -20.13
C GLU A 26 -12.71 -21.74 -21.41
N LYS A 27 -13.31 -20.60 -21.77
CA LYS A 27 -12.74 -19.73 -22.80
C LYS A 27 -11.37 -19.34 -22.27
N ASN A 28 -10.34 -20.05 -22.71
CA ASN A 28 -8.97 -19.58 -22.66
C ASN A 28 -8.94 -18.33 -23.53
N ALA A 29 -9.19 -17.18 -22.91
CA ALA A 29 -9.04 -15.90 -23.54
C ALA A 29 -7.57 -15.78 -23.94
N THR A 30 -7.29 -15.82 -25.24
CA THR A 30 -5.95 -15.60 -25.75
C THR A 30 -5.57 -14.16 -25.48
N THR A 31 -4.69 -13.92 -24.50
CA THR A 31 -4.10 -12.60 -24.29
C THR A 31 -3.08 -12.35 -25.40
N GLU A 32 -3.32 -11.35 -26.23
CA GLU A 32 -2.34 -10.86 -27.21
C GLU A 32 -1.28 -9.98 -26.51
N VAL A 33 -0.01 -10.20 -26.87
CA VAL A 33 1.12 -9.37 -26.44
C VAL A 33 1.70 -8.71 -27.69
N THR A 34 1.78 -7.38 -27.68
CA THR A 34 2.41 -6.61 -28.77
C THR A 34 3.75 -6.06 -28.29
N LEU A 35 4.83 -6.27 -29.04
CA LEU A 35 6.14 -5.67 -28.84
C LEU A 35 6.50 -4.88 -30.11
N ARG A 36 6.77 -3.57 -29.96
CA ARG A 36 7.23 -2.68 -31.03
C ARG A 36 8.58 -2.08 -30.66
N SER A 37 9.45 -1.90 -31.65
CA SER A 37 10.77 -1.27 -31.48
C SER A 37 11.38 -0.92 -32.84
N ASP A 38 12.48 -0.17 -32.82
CA ASP A 38 13.28 0.14 -34.02
C ASP A 38 14.08 -1.08 -34.49
N GLU A 39 14.65 -1.83 -33.53
CA GLU A 39 15.39 -3.08 -33.75
C GLU A 39 14.78 -4.18 -32.88
N LEU A 40 14.55 -5.38 -33.46
CA LEU A 40 14.02 -6.55 -32.76
C LEU A 40 14.76 -7.81 -33.21
N TYR A 41 15.26 -8.58 -32.25
CA TYR A 41 15.84 -9.90 -32.49
C TYR A 41 15.08 -10.95 -31.69
N TYR A 42 14.76 -12.06 -32.34
CA TYR A 42 14.03 -13.19 -31.77
C TYR A 42 14.77 -14.49 -32.07
N ASP A 43 15.06 -15.26 -31.02
CA ASP A 43 15.59 -16.62 -31.15
C ASP A 43 14.46 -17.65 -30.94
N PRO A 44 14.00 -18.34 -31.99
CA PRO A 44 12.91 -19.29 -31.88
C PRO A 44 13.25 -20.54 -31.07
N ASN A 45 14.54 -20.86 -30.88
CA ASN A 45 14.93 -22.06 -30.14
C ASN A 45 14.78 -21.87 -28.62
N SER A 46 15.08 -20.66 -28.14
CA SER A 46 15.00 -20.31 -26.72
C SER A 46 13.74 -19.53 -26.35
N GLY A 47 13.05 -18.94 -27.35
CA GLY A 47 11.95 -18.02 -27.14
C GLY A 47 12.41 -16.64 -26.64
N LYS A 48 13.72 -16.36 -26.66
CA LYS A 48 14.29 -15.08 -26.19
C LYS A 48 14.03 -13.98 -27.22
N VAL A 49 13.67 -12.80 -26.71
CA VAL A 49 13.52 -11.57 -27.50
C VAL A 49 14.38 -10.46 -26.92
N THR A 50 14.97 -9.64 -27.80
CA THR A 50 15.65 -8.40 -27.44
C THR A 50 15.16 -7.29 -28.36
N ALA A 51 14.85 -6.13 -27.79
CA ALA A 51 14.31 -4.97 -28.48
C ALA A 51 15.08 -3.70 -28.10
N LYS A 52 15.31 -2.83 -29.07
CA LYS A 52 16.06 -1.58 -28.89
C LYS A 52 15.43 -0.47 -29.72
N GLY A 53 15.39 0.73 -29.13
CA GLY A 53 14.86 1.92 -29.75
C GLY A 53 13.33 1.93 -29.73
N SER A 54 12.76 3.01 -29.20
CA SER A 54 11.30 3.25 -29.13
C SER A 54 10.50 2.02 -28.69
N VAL A 55 10.97 1.28 -27.68
CA VAL A 55 10.35 0.02 -27.26
C VAL A 55 9.01 0.31 -26.61
N GLU A 56 7.97 -0.35 -27.10
CA GLU A 56 6.63 -0.34 -26.51
C GLU A 56 6.12 -1.79 -26.41
N VAL A 57 5.82 -2.22 -25.19
CA VAL A 57 5.17 -3.51 -24.91
C VAL A 57 3.77 -3.27 -24.38
N THR A 58 2.79 -3.89 -25.02
CA THR A 58 1.39 -3.84 -24.61
C THR A 58 0.86 -5.24 -24.34
N ARG A 59 0.25 -5.44 -23.17
CA ARG A 59 -0.38 -6.70 -22.76
C ARG A 59 -1.58 -6.39 -21.86
N GLU A 60 -2.78 -6.75 -22.31
CA GLU A 60 -4.02 -6.43 -21.59
C GLU A 60 -4.12 -4.92 -21.32
N ASP A 61 -4.13 -4.49 -20.06
CA ASP A 61 -4.13 -3.07 -19.66
C ASP A 61 -2.73 -2.48 -19.47
N LEU A 62 -1.68 -3.30 -19.48
CA LEU A 62 -0.31 -2.85 -19.27
C LEU A 62 0.28 -2.29 -20.57
N VAL A 63 0.81 -1.08 -20.50
CA VAL A 63 1.67 -0.46 -21.52
C VAL A 63 3.02 -0.11 -20.89
N VAL A 64 4.12 -0.63 -21.42
CA VAL A 64 5.49 -0.33 -20.97
C VAL A 64 6.30 0.28 -22.11
N LYS A 65 6.87 1.47 -21.87
CA LYS A 65 7.74 2.18 -22.79
C LYS A 65 9.16 2.28 -22.24
N SER A 66 10.15 2.05 -23.09
CA SER A 66 11.57 2.18 -22.70
C SER A 66 12.51 2.25 -23.92
N PRO A 67 13.78 2.63 -23.74
CA PRO A 67 14.78 2.50 -24.80
C PRO A 67 15.18 1.07 -25.14
N PHE A 68 15.08 0.14 -24.17
CA PHE A 68 15.54 -1.24 -24.35
C PHE A 68 14.67 -2.23 -23.57
N ALA A 69 14.47 -3.41 -24.15
CA ALA A 69 13.88 -4.54 -23.46
C ALA A 69 14.54 -5.87 -23.83
N GLU A 70 14.54 -6.82 -22.90
CA GLU A 70 14.85 -8.22 -23.16
C GLU A 70 13.92 -9.12 -22.34
N GLY A 71 13.65 -10.33 -22.82
CA GLY A 71 12.78 -11.25 -22.11
C GLY A 71 12.47 -12.50 -22.92
N PHE A 72 11.42 -13.21 -22.50
CA PHE A 72 10.88 -14.36 -23.22
C PHE A 72 9.51 -14.03 -23.79
N ILE A 73 9.25 -14.49 -25.02
CA ILE A 73 7.99 -14.20 -25.73
C ILE A 73 6.74 -14.77 -25.03
N ASP A 74 6.91 -15.75 -24.14
CA ASP A 74 5.86 -16.31 -23.29
C ASP A 74 5.46 -15.37 -22.12
N GLY A 75 6.18 -14.27 -21.91
CA GLY A 75 5.90 -13.28 -20.88
C GLY A 75 6.30 -13.69 -19.46
N ARG A 76 7.04 -14.80 -19.28
CA ARG A 76 7.45 -15.24 -17.94
C ARG A 76 8.44 -14.30 -17.28
N GLU A 77 9.27 -13.64 -18.10
CA GLU A 77 10.27 -12.68 -17.64
C GLU A 77 10.49 -11.62 -18.72
N PHE A 78 10.50 -10.36 -18.28
CA PHE A 78 10.91 -9.21 -19.08
C PHE A 78 11.72 -8.24 -18.24
N ARG A 79 12.68 -7.58 -18.87
CA ARG A 79 13.48 -6.50 -18.32
C ARG A 79 13.42 -5.32 -19.27
N PHE A 80 13.19 -4.13 -18.73
CA PHE A 80 13.17 -2.85 -19.42
C PHE A 80 14.17 -1.91 -18.73
N TRP A 81 14.93 -1.10 -19.45
CA TRP A 81 15.91 -0.23 -18.80
C TRP A 81 16.24 1.06 -19.57
N ASN A 82 17.01 1.92 -18.90
CA ASN A 82 17.47 3.24 -19.33
C ASN A 82 16.37 4.31 -19.33
N GLY A 83 15.42 4.19 -18.40
CA GLY A 83 14.23 5.04 -18.32
C GLY A 83 13.00 4.28 -18.80
N VAL A 84 12.22 3.81 -17.84
CA VAL A 84 11.01 3.02 -18.06
C VAL A 84 9.81 3.84 -17.63
N ASP A 85 8.76 3.80 -18.45
CA ASP A 85 7.44 4.34 -18.17
C ASP A 85 6.41 3.22 -18.38
N ALA A 86 5.88 2.68 -17.29
CA ALA A 86 4.84 1.67 -17.29
C ALA A 86 3.50 2.28 -16.84
N SER A 87 2.40 1.92 -17.49
CA SER A 87 1.07 2.44 -17.19
C SER A 87 -0.01 1.36 -17.28
N TRP A 88 -1.03 1.52 -16.45
CA TRP A 88 -2.26 0.74 -16.41
C TRP A 88 -3.44 1.73 -16.51
N PRO A 89 -3.89 2.08 -17.72
CA PRO A 89 -4.90 3.10 -17.92
C PRO A 89 -6.21 2.81 -17.19
N SER A 90 -6.67 1.56 -17.15
CA SER A 90 -7.92 1.20 -16.47
C SER A 90 -7.87 1.41 -14.95
N ARG A 91 -6.66 1.42 -14.37
CA ARG A 91 -6.43 1.56 -12.93
C ARG A 91 -5.95 2.96 -12.53
N GLU A 92 -5.84 3.88 -13.50
CA GLU A 92 -5.22 5.19 -13.32
C GLU A 92 -3.86 5.07 -12.61
N ALA A 93 -3.03 4.11 -13.03
CA ALA A 93 -1.75 3.81 -12.39
C ALA A 93 -0.56 3.97 -13.35
N ASN A 94 0.55 4.48 -12.82
CA ASN A 94 1.81 4.59 -13.54
C ASN A 94 3.00 4.28 -12.63
N LEU A 95 4.06 3.75 -13.23
CA LEU A 95 5.33 3.44 -12.58
C LEU A 95 6.48 3.88 -13.48
N THR A 96 7.27 4.84 -13.00
CA THR A 96 8.50 5.26 -13.68
C THR A 96 9.72 4.88 -12.87
N CYS A 97 10.80 4.47 -13.56
CA CYS A 97 12.06 4.05 -12.93
C CYS A 97 13.19 4.00 -13.98
N LEU A 98 14.43 3.72 -13.55
CA LEU A 98 15.54 3.48 -14.48
C LEU A 98 15.52 2.07 -15.08
N GLU A 99 15.13 1.08 -14.29
CA GLU A 99 15.05 -0.32 -14.70
C GLU A 99 13.81 -0.98 -14.10
N LEU A 100 13.09 -1.76 -14.91
CA LEU A 100 11.95 -2.55 -14.49
C LEU A 100 12.18 -4.01 -14.87
N LYS A 101 12.14 -4.91 -13.89
CA LYS A 101 12.05 -6.36 -14.12
C LYS A 101 10.66 -6.84 -13.80
N MET A 102 10.12 -7.67 -14.66
CA MET A 102 8.82 -8.31 -14.52
C MET A 102 9.01 -9.81 -14.52
N THR A 103 8.45 -10.49 -13.53
CA THR A 103 8.44 -11.95 -13.47
C THR A 103 7.02 -12.42 -13.19
N LYS A 104 6.53 -13.38 -13.96
CA LYS A 104 5.21 -13.97 -13.78
C LYS A 104 5.34 -15.32 -13.11
N ASP A 105 4.62 -15.52 -12.02
CA ASP A 105 4.48 -16.81 -11.33
C ASP A 105 3.01 -17.08 -10.98
N GLU A 106 2.77 -18.12 -10.18
CA GLU A 106 1.42 -18.53 -9.73
C GLU A 106 0.70 -17.48 -8.86
N ARG A 107 1.44 -16.55 -8.25
CA ARG A 107 0.90 -15.49 -7.37
C ARG A 107 0.45 -14.27 -8.15
N GLY A 108 1.02 -14.05 -9.34
CA GLY A 108 0.74 -12.90 -10.19
C GLY A 108 1.96 -12.44 -10.97
N THR A 109 1.97 -11.15 -11.32
CA THR A 109 3.13 -10.50 -11.95
C THR A 109 3.86 -9.68 -10.90
N LEU A 110 5.10 -10.04 -10.60
CA LEU A 110 5.98 -9.28 -9.72
C LEU A 110 6.78 -8.29 -10.55
N LEU A 111 6.60 -7.01 -10.24
CA LEU A 111 7.34 -5.88 -10.79
C LEU A 111 8.43 -5.47 -9.80
N ARG A 112 9.65 -5.32 -10.28
CA ARG A 112 10.79 -4.77 -9.53
C ARG A 112 11.34 -3.57 -10.27
N ALA A 113 11.00 -2.39 -9.76
CA ALA A 113 11.46 -1.11 -10.29
C ALA A 113 12.64 -0.60 -9.47
N SER A 114 13.72 -0.25 -10.15
CA SER A 114 14.95 0.24 -9.54
C SER A 114 15.39 1.55 -10.16
N GLY A 115 15.93 2.42 -9.30
CA GLY A 115 16.47 3.73 -9.66
C GLY A 115 15.39 4.79 -9.79
N LYS A 116 15.29 5.66 -8.77
CA LYS A 116 14.33 6.77 -8.71
C LYS A 116 12.89 6.32 -9.01
N SER A 117 12.50 5.18 -8.46
CA SER A 117 11.19 4.59 -8.64
C SER A 117 10.09 5.51 -8.14
N HIS A 118 9.08 5.74 -8.98
CA HIS A 118 7.94 6.59 -8.69
C HIS A 118 6.66 5.92 -9.19
N MET A 119 5.80 5.52 -8.24
CA MET A 119 4.51 4.92 -8.51
C MET A 119 3.40 5.90 -8.13
N ILE A 120 2.38 6.01 -8.99
CA ILE A 120 1.11 6.65 -8.67
C ILE A 120 0.01 5.62 -8.96
N ARG A 121 -0.98 5.52 -8.08
CA ARG A 121 -2.16 4.66 -8.28
C ARG A 121 -3.43 5.41 -7.87
N GLY A 122 -4.30 5.66 -8.85
CA GLY A 122 -5.47 6.51 -8.64
C GLY A 122 -5.08 7.92 -8.21
N LYS A 123 -5.93 8.57 -7.41
CA LYS A 123 -5.75 9.97 -7.00
C LYS A 123 -4.97 10.15 -5.70
N ASP A 124 -4.94 9.10 -4.88
CA ASP A 124 -4.61 9.20 -3.47
C ASP A 124 -3.35 8.43 -3.07
N GLU A 125 -2.79 7.59 -3.93
CA GLU A 125 -1.60 6.82 -3.62
C GLU A 125 -0.42 7.21 -4.50
N GLU A 126 0.69 7.56 -3.85
CA GLU A 126 1.94 7.93 -4.49
C GLU A 126 3.10 7.38 -3.66
N ILE A 127 4.08 6.75 -4.31
CA ILE A 127 5.29 6.23 -3.66
C ILE A 127 6.51 6.67 -4.46
N ARG A 128 7.44 7.36 -3.81
CA ARG A 128 8.78 7.68 -4.34
C ARG A 128 9.81 6.96 -3.51
N CYS A 129 10.74 6.28 -4.15
CA CYS A 129 11.80 5.51 -3.50
C CYS A 129 12.94 5.19 -4.47
N ASN A 130 14.00 4.53 -3.98
CA ASN A 130 15.06 4.02 -4.84
C ASN A 130 14.62 2.73 -5.53
N ASP A 131 14.06 1.80 -4.77
CA ASP A 131 13.64 0.48 -5.23
C ASP A 131 12.21 0.17 -4.78
N LEU A 132 11.40 -0.37 -5.69
CA LEU A 132 10.01 -0.74 -5.45
C LEU A 132 9.75 -2.16 -5.98
N GLU A 133 9.28 -3.04 -5.11
CA GLU A 133 8.62 -4.27 -5.50
C GLU A 133 7.10 -4.09 -5.45
N TRP A 134 6.40 -4.52 -6.50
CA TRP A 134 4.94 -4.52 -6.57
C TRP A 134 4.46 -5.86 -7.12
N LEU A 135 3.65 -6.60 -6.35
CA LEU A 135 2.95 -7.76 -6.86
C LEU A 135 1.58 -7.35 -7.40
N ASP A 136 1.41 -7.43 -8.71
CA ASP A 136 0.10 -7.38 -9.37
C ASP A 136 -0.51 -8.79 -9.34
N GLY A 137 -1.23 -9.07 -8.25
CA GLY A 137 -1.82 -10.38 -7.97
C GLY A 137 -3.09 -10.28 -7.12
N LYS A 138 -3.52 -11.39 -6.52
CA LYS A 138 -4.75 -11.44 -5.70
C LYS A 138 -4.64 -10.64 -4.40
N THR A 139 -3.44 -10.53 -3.86
CA THR A 139 -3.15 -9.78 -2.63
C THR A 139 -2.33 -8.56 -3.00
N ILE A 140 -2.76 -7.40 -2.50
CA ILE A 140 -1.99 -6.16 -2.63
C ILE A 140 -0.66 -6.34 -1.90
N TYR A 141 0.45 -6.17 -2.62
CA TYR A 141 1.77 -6.16 -2.01
C TYR A 141 2.65 -5.10 -2.67
N TYR A 142 3.25 -4.25 -1.83
CA TYR A 142 4.30 -3.32 -2.22
C TYR A 142 5.41 -3.34 -1.18
N SER A 143 6.67 -3.24 -1.62
CA SER A 143 7.83 -3.01 -0.76
C SER A 143 8.70 -1.92 -1.36
N ALA A 144 8.70 -0.75 -0.74
CA ALA A 144 9.48 0.41 -1.13
C ALA A 144 10.70 0.54 -0.22
N MET A 145 11.88 0.79 -0.80
CA MET A 145 13.14 0.87 -0.09
C MET A 145 14.01 2.01 -0.61
N GLY A 146 14.72 2.68 0.32
CA GLY A 146 15.64 3.76 0.06
C GLY A 146 14.93 5.08 -0.21
N ASN A 147 15.12 6.06 0.68
CA ASN A 147 14.53 7.41 0.57
C ASN A 147 13.01 7.39 0.30
N VAL A 148 12.27 6.55 1.03
CA VAL A 148 10.84 6.37 0.79
C VAL A 148 10.10 7.64 1.20
N ASN A 149 9.30 8.17 0.27
CA ASN A 149 8.27 9.16 0.52
C ASN A 149 6.96 8.64 -0.08
N ALA A 150 6.07 8.19 0.79
CA ALA A 150 4.79 7.59 0.43
C ALA A 150 3.65 8.49 0.90
N ARG A 151 2.62 8.62 0.06
CA ARG A 151 1.37 9.29 0.38
C ARG A 151 0.21 8.32 0.14
N MET A 152 -0.70 8.27 1.10
CA MET A 152 -1.95 7.52 1.03
C MET A 152 -3.08 8.42 1.55
N LYS A 153 -3.89 8.95 0.63
CA LYS A 153 -4.88 10.01 0.90
C LYS A 153 -4.25 11.18 1.66
N GLN A 154 -4.71 11.44 2.90
CA GLN A 154 -4.21 12.48 3.79
C GLN A 154 -2.95 12.10 4.57
N MET A 155 -2.51 10.84 4.48
CA MET A 155 -1.36 10.34 5.22
C MET A 155 -0.08 10.44 4.40
N GLU A 156 1.01 10.81 5.06
CA GLU A 156 2.35 10.85 4.48
C GLU A 156 3.34 10.08 5.34
N ILE A 157 4.27 9.37 4.71
CA ILE A 157 5.32 8.60 5.39
C ILE A 157 6.65 8.83 4.70
N VAL A 158 7.64 9.26 5.49
CA VAL A 158 9.05 9.37 5.13
C VAL A 158 9.83 8.37 5.96
N ALA A 159 10.45 7.39 5.30
CA ALA A 159 11.13 6.27 5.95
C ALA A 159 12.24 5.69 5.06
N GLU A 160 13.04 4.77 5.62
CA GLU A 160 13.99 4.00 4.80
C GLU A 160 13.31 2.85 4.06
N ARG A 161 12.31 2.22 4.68
CA ARG A 161 11.54 1.15 4.08
C ARG A 161 10.08 1.23 4.49
N VAL A 162 9.20 0.95 3.54
CA VAL A 162 7.76 0.80 3.74
C VAL A 162 7.28 -0.45 3.01
N THR A 163 6.50 -1.28 3.68
CA THR A 163 5.90 -2.48 3.11
C THR A 163 4.41 -2.49 3.41
N ARG A 164 3.60 -2.82 2.41
CA ARG A 164 2.17 -3.12 2.55
C ARG A 164 1.91 -4.53 2.07
N GLN A 165 1.17 -5.31 2.84
CA GLN A 165 0.69 -6.64 2.47
C GLN A 165 -0.79 -6.77 2.86
N GLY A 166 -1.68 -6.64 1.88
CA GLY A 166 -3.11 -6.53 2.15
C GLY A 166 -3.41 -5.34 3.06
N ASP A 167 -3.91 -5.65 4.26
CA ASP A 167 -4.27 -4.68 5.30
C ASP A 167 -3.12 -4.46 6.30
N ASP A 168 -2.01 -5.18 6.17
CA ASP A 168 -0.84 -4.99 7.01
C ASP A 168 0.11 -3.94 6.41
N PHE A 169 0.66 -3.11 7.29
CA PHE A 169 1.63 -2.08 6.99
C PHE A 169 2.82 -2.18 7.93
N ASP A 170 4.04 -2.08 7.42
CA ASP A 170 5.26 -1.98 8.22
C ASP A 170 6.20 -0.92 7.64
N ALA A 171 6.89 -0.17 8.50
CA ALA A 171 7.92 0.78 8.11
C ALA A 171 9.10 0.79 9.10
N THR A 172 10.29 1.08 8.59
CA THR A 172 11.52 1.16 9.41
C THR A 172 12.31 2.42 9.12
N GLN A 173 13.01 2.90 10.16
CA GLN A 173 13.67 4.21 10.18
C GLN A 173 12.68 5.31 9.77
N VAL A 174 11.55 5.36 10.48
CA VAL A 174 10.47 6.32 10.20
C VAL A 174 10.88 7.69 10.69
N GLN A 175 11.26 8.53 9.75
CA GLN A 175 11.61 9.93 10.02
C GLN A 175 10.35 10.75 10.27
N GLN A 176 9.27 10.41 9.57
CA GLN A 176 7.99 11.09 9.72
C GLN A 176 6.85 10.22 9.20
N PHE A 177 5.87 9.93 10.06
CA PHE A 177 4.49 9.67 9.69
C PHE A 177 3.69 10.95 9.94
N ARG A 178 2.71 11.26 9.09
CA ARG A 178 1.81 12.40 9.25
C ARG A 178 0.38 12.00 8.93
N ASP A 179 -0.53 12.22 9.86
CA ASP A 179 -1.98 12.30 9.61
C ASP A 179 -2.38 13.78 9.54
N LYS A 180 -2.54 14.30 8.32
CA LYS A 180 -2.86 15.72 8.10
C LYS A 180 -4.24 16.11 8.62
N GLU A 181 -5.18 15.18 8.62
CA GLU A 181 -6.55 15.46 9.04
C GLU A 181 -6.61 15.71 10.55
N ARG A 182 -5.82 14.96 11.31
CA ARG A 182 -5.76 15.02 12.78
C ARG A 182 -4.59 15.84 13.33
N GLY A 183 -3.75 16.43 12.48
CA GLY A 183 -2.60 17.23 12.91
C GLY A 183 -1.54 16.43 13.68
N VAL A 184 -1.49 15.11 13.48
CA VAL A 184 -0.55 14.22 14.18
C VAL A 184 0.65 13.95 13.29
N THR A 185 1.85 14.12 13.85
CA THR A 185 3.09 13.63 13.26
C THR A 185 3.83 12.73 14.24
N MET A 186 4.56 11.76 13.71
CA MET A 186 5.29 10.80 14.53
C MET A 186 6.60 10.37 13.87
N SER A 187 7.66 10.17 14.65
CA SER A 187 8.88 9.48 14.23
C SER A 187 9.17 8.31 15.18
N ALA A 188 9.80 7.26 14.64
CA ALA A 188 10.14 6.05 15.38
C ALA A 188 11.15 5.19 14.58
N GLN A 189 11.84 4.26 15.25
CA GLN A 189 12.68 3.29 14.55
C GLN A 189 11.86 2.29 13.74
N GLU A 190 10.75 1.81 14.29
CA GLU A 190 9.86 0.86 13.64
C GLU A 190 8.41 1.26 13.84
N VAL A 191 7.61 1.04 12.81
CA VAL A 191 6.17 1.23 12.82
C VAL A 191 5.52 0.01 12.19
N LYS A 192 4.49 -0.52 12.85
CA LYS A 192 3.55 -1.48 12.27
C LYS A 192 2.17 -0.85 12.24
N GLY A 193 1.31 -1.25 11.32
CA GLY A 193 -0.04 -0.73 11.28
C GLY A 193 -1.03 -1.63 10.55
N LYS A 194 -2.30 -1.32 10.77
CA LYS A 194 -3.44 -1.91 10.06
C LYS A 194 -4.09 -0.85 9.19
N ILE A 195 -4.38 -1.22 7.95
CA ILE A 195 -5.08 -0.40 6.99
C ILE A 195 -6.56 -0.77 7.00
N LYS A 196 -7.41 0.25 7.04
CA LYS A 196 -8.86 0.14 6.89
C LYS A 196 -9.33 1.34 6.08
N ASP A 197 -10.21 1.10 5.10
CA ASP A 197 -10.73 2.15 4.21
C ASP A 197 -9.63 3.01 3.54
N GLU A 198 -8.52 2.36 3.17
CA GLU A 198 -7.30 2.98 2.59
C GLU A 198 -6.64 4.03 3.51
N LEU A 199 -6.76 3.87 4.83
CA LEU A 199 -6.10 4.67 5.86
C LEU A 199 -5.42 3.76 6.86
N ILE A 200 -4.29 4.19 7.43
CA ILE A 200 -3.69 3.52 8.59
C ILE A 200 -4.56 3.85 9.81
N ASP A 201 -5.35 2.87 10.23
CA ASP A 201 -6.37 3.01 11.28
C ASP A 201 -5.80 2.70 12.67
N GLU A 202 -4.86 1.77 12.74
CA GLU A 202 -4.18 1.37 13.96
C GLU A 202 -2.67 1.29 13.68
N MET A 203 -1.85 1.81 14.60
CA MET A 203 -0.40 1.91 14.38
C MET A 203 0.39 1.74 15.68
N TRP A 204 1.35 0.83 15.68
CA TRP A 204 2.29 0.58 16.79
C TRP A 204 3.68 1.06 16.41
N ALA A 205 4.20 2.02 17.16
CA ALA A 205 5.53 2.58 16.98
C ALA A 205 6.47 2.14 18.10
N ARG A 206 7.73 1.88 17.77
CA ARG A 206 8.77 1.47 18.72
C ARG A 206 10.12 2.11 18.41
N GLY A 207 10.87 2.36 19.47
CA GLY A 207 12.24 2.88 19.43
C GLY A 207 12.25 4.39 19.29
N ASN A 208 12.48 5.07 20.42
CA ASN A 208 12.59 6.54 20.52
C ASN A 208 11.42 7.26 19.83
N VAL A 209 10.20 6.93 20.24
CA VAL A 209 9.00 7.52 19.65
C VAL A 209 8.90 8.99 20.02
N VAL A 210 8.72 9.83 19.00
CA VAL A 210 8.40 11.25 19.15
C VAL A 210 7.13 11.53 18.38
N ILE A 211 6.13 12.07 19.06
CA ILE A 211 4.85 12.47 18.50
C ILE A 211 4.69 13.97 18.70
N VAL A 212 4.19 14.64 17.67
CA VAL A 212 3.77 16.04 17.76
C VAL A 212 2.34 16.12 17.28
N HIS A 213 1.46 16.62 18.15
CA HIS A 213 0.11 17.00 17.79
C HIS A 213 0.03 18.52 17.69
N GLU A 214 -0.37 18.99 16.51
CA GLU A 214 -0.55 20.41 16.18
C GLU A 214 -1.99 20.60 15.66
N PRO A 215 -2.95 20.86 16.57
CA PRO A 215 -4.34 21.06 16.19
C PRO A 215 -4.51 22.36 15.39
N LYS A 216 -5.63 22.50 14.67
CA LYS A 216 -5.97 23.75 13.97
C LYS A 216 -6.18 24.90 14.94
N ASP A 217 -6.68 24.59 16.14
CA ASP A 217 -6.95 25.50 17.22
C ASP A 217 -6.28 25.00 18.51
N GLY A 218 -5.58 25.91 19.19
CA GLY A 218 -4.88 25.66 20.45
C GLY A 218 -3.48 25.09 20.29
N GLU A 219 -3.00 24.50 21.38
CA GLU A 219 -1.57 24.47 21.64
C GLU A 219 -0.90 23.17 21.21
N ARG A 220 0.27 23.33 20.60
CA ARG A 220 1.13 22.21 20.19
C ARG A 220 1.51 21.37 21.40
N THR A 221 1.34 20.07 21.25
CA THR A 221 1.74 19.08 22.26
C THR A 221 2.83 18.18 21.69
N ASN A 222 3.98 18.12 22.37
CA ASN A 222 5.05 17.17 22.04
C ASN A 222 5.00 16.02 23.03
N ILE A 223 4.94 14.79 22.55
CA ILE A 223 4.85 13.57 23.36
C ILE A 223 6.00 12.64 22.96
N THR A 224 6.68 12.06 23.93
CA THR A 224 7.82 11.15 23.70
C THR A 224 7.68 9.90 24.55
N GLY A 225 8.23 8.78 24.09
CA GLY A 225 8.33 7.54 24.84
C GLY A 225 9.10 6.45 24.08
N ASP A 226 9.22 5.26 24.65
CA ASP A 226 9.89 4.13 24.02
C ASP A 226 8.99 3.44 22.99
N GLN A 227 7.67 3.45 23.23
CA GLN A 227 6.65 2.87 22.36
C GLN A 227 5.39 3.75 22.32
N ALA A 228 4.65 3.66 21.22
CA ALA A 228 3.32 4.25 21.13
C ALA A 228 2.35 3.36 20.36
N HIS A 229 1.07 3.51 20.66
CA HIS A 229 -0.04 2.90 19.96
C HIS A 229 -1.06 3.99 19.60
N TYR A 230 -1.25 4.20 18.31
CA TYR A 230 -2.20 5.15 17.76
C TYR A 230 -3.43 4.42 17.25
N ILE A 231 -4.58 4.76 17.82
CA ILE A 231 -5.89 4.23 17.46
C ILE A 231 -6.68 5.38 16.84
N ARG A 232 -6.66 5.46 15.51
CA ARG A 232 -7.10 6.62 14.75
C ARG A 232 -8.60 6.87 14.86
N ASP A 233 -9.42 5.83 14.79
CA ASP A 233 -10.88 5.92 14.89
C ASP A 233 -11.35 6.45 16.25
N LYS A 234 -10.64 6.09 17.33
CA LYS A 234 -10.87 6.61 18.69
C LYS A 234 -10.17 7.93 18.98
N GLY A 235 -9.23 8.35 18.13
CA GLY A 235 -8.41 9.54 18.37
C GLY A 235 -7.53 9.40 19.63
N VAL A 236 -6.99 8.21 19.89
CA VAL A 236 -6.21 7.91 21.09
C VAL A 236 -4.75 7.61 20.75
N LEU A 237 -3.83 8.19 21.52
CA LEU A 237 -2.40 7.90 21.52
C LEU A 237 -1.99 7.36 22.88
N GLU A 238 -1.68 6.07 22.96
CA GLU A 238 -1.14 5.43 24.15
C GLU A 238 0.39 5.42 24.03
N VAL A 239 1.10 6.09 24.92
CA VAL A 239 2.57 6.21 24.90
C VAL A 239 3.14 5.62 26.17
N SER A 240 4.15 4.77 26.07
CA SER A 240 4.73 4.07 27.22
C SER A 240 6.24 3.97 27.15
N GLY A 241 6.85 3.77 28.31
CA GLY A 241 8.30 3.73 28.48
C GLY A 241 8.88 5.14 28.48
N ASN A 242 9.22 5.64 29.67
CA ASN A 242 9.73 7.00 29.87
C ASN A 242 8.81 8.08 29.22
N ALA A 243 7.50 7.89 29.35
CA ALA A 243 6.53 8.72 28.65
C ALA A 243 6.54 10.16 29.18
N LYS A 244 6.62 11.12 28.26
CA LYS A 244 6.68 12.54 28.58
C LYS A 244 5.84 13.34 27.59
N ALA A 245 5.02 14.24 28.10
CA ALA A 245 4.27 15.22 27.31
C ALA A 245 4.63 16.65 27.71
N VAL A 246 4.77 17.52 26.72
CA VAL A 246 5.10 18.94 26.90
C VAL A 246 4.12 19.81 26.12
N GLN A 247 3.47 20.75 26.79
CA GLN A 247 2.56 21.74 26.22
C GLN A 247 2.72 23.06 26.99
N GLU A 248 3.05 24.17 26.30
CA GLU A 248 3.18 25.52 26.90
C GLU A 248 3.97 25.60 28.24
N GLY A 249 5.16 25.00 28.32
CA GLY A 249 5.96 25.03 29.56
C GLY A 249 5.43 24.15 30.70
N LYS A 250 4.34 23.42 30.47
CA LYS A 250 3.88 22.32 31.34
C LYS A 250 4.48 21.02 30.83
N THR A 251 5.09 20.26 31.73
CA THR A 251 5.65 18.94 31.45
C THR A 251 4.97 17.90 32.32
N ILE A 252 4.52 16.81 31.72
CA ILE A 252 3.98 15.62 32.41
C ILE A 252 4.91 14.45 32.11
N GLU A 253 5.39 13.78 33.15
CA GLU A 253 6.23 12.58 33.07
C GLU A 253 5.52 11.43 33.78
N ALA A 254 5.51 10.24 33.18
CA ALA A 254 4.89 9.03 33.74
C ALA A 254 5.47 7.75 33.11
N GLU A 255 5.15 6.58 33.67
CA GLU A 255 5.46 5.30 33.01
C GLU A 255 4.68 5.15 31.70
N SER A 256 3.41 5.58 31.69
CA SER A 256 2.53 5.61 30.52
C SER A 256 1.66 6.86 30.48
N LEU A 257 1.35 7.34 29.28
CA LEU A 257 0.42 8.43 28.99
C LEU A 257 -0.66 7.95 28.01
N VAL A 258 -1.91 8.34 28.23
CA VAL A 258 -2.98 8.25 27.23
C VAL A 258 -3.33 9.66 26.82
N TYR A 259 -3.19 9.97 25.54
CA TYR A 259 -3.53 11.28 24.98
C TYR A 259 -4.71 11.16 24.03
N TYR A 260 -5.76 11.91 24.32
CA TYR A 260 -6.94 12.02 23.47
C TYR A 260 -6.74 13.20 22.53
N VAL A 261 -6.61 12.92 21.23
CA VAL A 261 -6.25 13.90 20.20
C VAL A 261 -7.29 15.00 20.06
N GLU A 262 -8.58 14.64 20.09
CA GLU A 262 -9.69 15.59 19.88
C GLU A 262 -9.91 16.47 21.13
N ASP A 263 -10.02 15.84 22.30
CA ASP A 263 -10.27 16.55 23.57
C ASP A 263 -8.99 17.20 24.14
N ARG A 264 -7.81 16.84 23.60
CA ARG A 264 -6.48 17.25 24.08
C ARG A 264 -6.26 16.95 25.56
N HIS A 265 -6.88 15.88 26.03
CA HIS A 265 -6.79 15.40 27.40
C HIS A 265 -5.63 14.43 27.56
N ILE A 266 -4.93 14.49 28.70
CA ILE A 266 -3.84 13.57 29.07
C ILE A 266 -4.22 12.84 30.36
N GLU A 267 -4.22 11.51 30.31
CA GLU A 267 -4.18 10.65 31.48
C GLU A 267 -2.76 10.13 31.70
N ALA A 268 -2.26 10.23 32.93
CA ALA A 268 -0.90 9.82 33.29
C ALA A 268 -0.92 8.71 34.32
N LEU A 269 -0.24 7.60 34.03
CA LEU A 269 -0.29 6.35 34.78
C LEU A 269 1.13 5.91 35.16
N GLY A 270 1.27 5.36 36.36
CA GLY A 270 2.56 4.91 36.88
C GLY A 270 3.45 6.08 37.29
N ARG A 271 3.30 6.52 38.54
CA ARG A 271 4.11 7.57 39.19
C ARG A 271 4.14 8.90 38.41
N PRO A 272 2.96 9.49 38.12
CA PRO A 272 2.90 10.74 37.38
C PRO A 272 3.59 11.89 38.12
N LYS A 273 4.26 12.75 37.36
CA LYS A 273 4.92 13.96 37.85
C LYS A 273 4.59 15.11 36.89
N VAL A 274 4.19 16.25 37.45
CA VAL A 274 3.90 17.46 36.69
C VAL A 274 4.91 18.53 37.08
N VAL A 275 5.49 19.19 36.07
CA VAL A 275 6.37 20.35 36.23
C VAL A 275 5.74 21.53 35.48
N VAL A 276 5.61 22.66 36.16
CA VAL A 276 5.06 23.90 35.59
C VAL A 276 6.09 25.00 35.79
N GLU A 277 6.50 25.65 34.71
CA GLU A 277 7.32 26.86 34.79
C GLU A 277 6.45 28.03 35.27
N VAL A 278 6.78 28.58 36.44
CA VAL A 278 6.15 29.78 36.99
C VAL A 278 7.12 30.94 36.81
N LYS A 279 6.71 32.01 36.11
CA LYS A 279 7.47 33.26 36.10
C LYS A 279 7.13 34.01 37.38
N GLU A 280 8.14 34.26 38.22
CA GLU A 280 7.99 35.19 39.35
C GLU A 280 7.95 36.64 38.79
N GLU A 281 6.92 37.40 39.15
CA GLU A 281 6.78 38.84 38.83
C GLU A 281 7.56 39.72 39.80
#